data_AF-A0A345T411-F1
#
_entry.id   AF-A0A345T411-F1
#
_cell.length_a   1.000
_cell.length_b   1.000
_cell.length_c   1.000
_cell.angle_alpha   90.00
_cell.angle_beta   90.00
_cell.angle_gamma   90.00
#
_symmetry.space_group_name_H-M   'P 1'
#
loop_
_entity.id
_entity.type
_entity.pdbx_description
1 polymer ?
#
loop_
_entity_poly.entity_id
_entity_poly.type
_entity_poly.pdbx_seq_one_letter_code
_entity_poly.pdbx_strand_id
1 'polypeptide(L)'
;MSVGEMAGLIVAVFWAVLVTLLAVVLVRLSRVLKETTTLVRGVSEQAVPLLEDASAALADAQQQLDRVDEITANVQDAAANAQALSSTVAATLGGPLVKVAAFSYGVRRAVARQQGVAGTAALRTAPQGDREAIAAIVRAEVRAATAPRRGGLASRIRRAVRG
;
A
#
# COMPACT_ATOMS: atom_id res chain seq x y z
N MET A 1 -15.35 49.73 82.14
CA MET A 1 -14.97 49.00 80.92
C MET A 1 -13.58 49.46 80.54
N SER A 2 -12.59 48.57 80.64
CA SER A 2 -11.20 48.91 80.29
C SER A 2 -11.02 48.89 78.77
N VAL A 3 -10.12 49.72 78.22
CA VAL A 3 -9.84 49.77 76.78
C VAL A 3 -9.42 48.40 76.22
N GLY A 4 -8.76 47.57 77.04
CA GLY A 4 -8.36 46.21 76.68
C GLY A 4 -9.54 45.25 76.47
N GLU A 5 -10.60 45.34 77.26
CA GLU A 5 -11.79 44.49 77.09
C GLU A 5 -12.52 44.79 75.79
N MET A 6 -12.66 46.08 75.45
CA MET A 6 -13.30 46.49 74.19
C MET A 6 -12.48 46.06 72.97
N ALA A 7 -11.15 46.15 73.04
CA ALA A 7 -10.26 45.67 71.99
C ALA A 7 -10.37 44.15 71.79
N GLY A 8 -10.40 43.37 72.88
CA GLY A 8 -10.55 41.91 72.82
C GLY A 8 -11.86 41.47 72.18
N LEU A 9 -12.96 42.18 72.49
CA LEU A 9 -14.29 41.88 71.93
C LEU A 9 -14.32 42.12 70.42
N ILE A 10 -13.75 43.23 69.94
CA ILE A 10 -13.65 43.52 68.50
C ILE A 10 -12.85 42.43 67.78
N VAL A 11 -11.71 42.02 68.33
CA VAL A 11 -10.88 40.94 67.76
C VAL A 11 -11.63 39.62 67.73
N ALA A 12 -12.35 39.27 68.80
CA ALA A 12 -13.14 38.06 68.87
C ALA A 12 -14.22 38.01 67.80
N VAL A 13 -14.96 39.11 67.59
CA VAL A 13 -15.98 39.19 66.54
C VAL A 13 -15.34 39.09 65.16
N PHE A 14 -14.24 39.79 64.90
CA PHE A 14 -13.53 39.71 63.62
C PHE A 14 -13.08 38.27 63.32
N TRP A 15 -12.50 37.59 64.31
CA TRP A 15 -12.04 36.22 64.16
C TRP A 15 -13.20 35.24 63.95
N ALA A 16 -14.32 35.43 64.66
CA ALA A 16 -15.52 34.62 64.46
C ALA A 16 -16.08 34.76 63.02
N VAL A 17 -16.09 35.98 62.48
CA VAL A 17 -16.48 36.22 61.08
C VAL A 17 -15.51 35.53 60.11
N LEU A 18 -14.20 35.64 60.34
CA LEU A 18 -13.18 35.00 59.51
C LEU A 18 -13.35 33.48 59.48
N VAL A 19 -13.52 32.86 60.64
CA VAL A 19 -13.71 31.40 60.75
C VAL A 19 -15.01 30.96 60.10
N THR A 20 -16.08 31.74 60.24
CA THR A 20 -17.36 31.44 59.58
C THR A 20 -17.20 31.49 58.05
N LEU A 21 -16.50 32.50 57.52
CA LEU A 21 -16.20 32.60 56.09
C LEU A 21 -15.35 31.40 55.62
N LEU A 22 -14.30 31.07 56.37
CA LEU A 22 -13.44 29.93 56.06
C LEU A 22 -14.22 28.62 56.06
N ALA A 23 -15.11 28.41 57.03
CA ALA A 23 -15.97 27.23 57.08
C ALA A 23 -16.86 27.13 55.83
N VAL A 24 -17.46 28.25 55.37
CA VAL A 24 -18.25 28.27 54.13
C VAL A 24 -17.39 27.90 52.91
N VAL A 25 -16.16 28.41 52.82
CA VAL A 25 -15.23 28.08 51.74
C VAL A 25 -14.85 26.60 51.76
N LEU A 26 -14.51 26.05 52.92
CA LEU A 26 -14.18 24.63 53.07
C LEU A 26 -15.36 23.71 52.73
N VAL A 27 -16.58 24.09 53.10
CA VAL A 27 -17.79 23.35 52.73
C VAL A 27 -17.99 23.37 51.22
N ARG A 28 -17.80 24.50 50.55
CA ARG A 28 -17.87 24.57 49.08
C ARG A 28 -16.80 23.72 48.42
N LEU A 29 -15.55 23.79 48.90
CA LEU A 29 -14.46 22.98 48.36
C LEU A 29 -14.72 21.47 48.53
N SER A 30 -15.25 21.08 49.69
CA SER A 30 -15.63 19.70 49.95
C SER A 30 -16.71 19.19 48.99
N ARG A 31 -17.63 20.06 48.54
CA ARG A 31 -18.63 19.69 47.53
C ARG A 31 -18.00 19.48 46.15
N VAL A 32 -17.10 20.37 45.74
CA VAL A 32 -16.36 20.23 44.47
C VAL A 32 -15.53 18.95 44.46
N LEU A 33 -14.78 18.66 45.53
CA LEU A 33 -14.01 17.43 45.66
C LEU A 33 -14.89 16.18 45.55
N LYS A 34 -16.10 16.20 46.13
CA LYS A 34 -17.06 15.11 46.02
C LYS A 34 -17.54 14.93 44.58
N GLU A 35 -17.90 16.00 43.90
CA GLU A 35 -18.32 15.96 42.49
C GLU A 35 -17.19 15.43 41.60
N THR A 36 -15.97 15.93 41.76
CA THR A 36 -14.79 15.41 41.05
C THR A 36 -14.56 13.94 41.34
N THR A 37 -14.71 13.50 42.59
CA THR A 37 -14.57 12.07 42.96
C THR A 37 -15.62 11.21 42.27
N THR A 38 -16.88 11.68 42.22
CA THR A 38 -17.96 11.00 41.52
C THR A 38 -17.72 10.95 40.02
N LEU A 39 -17.23 12.05 39.42
CA LEU A 39 -16.87 12.09 38.00
C LEU A 39 -15.75 11.11 37.67
N VAL A 40 -14.67 11.11 38.47
CA VAL A 40 -13.55 10.17 38.29
C VAL A 40 -14.03 8.73 38.40
N ARG A 41 -14.85 8.41 39.41
CA ARG A 41 -15.46 7.08 39.54
C ARG A 41 -16.29 6.72 38.31
N GLY A 42 -17.17 7.61 37.85
CA GLY A 42 -17.98 7.37 36.66
C GLY A 42 -17.15 7.18 35.39
N VAL A 43 -16.06 7.94 35.23
CA VAL A 43 -15.11 7.76 34.12
C VAL A 43 -14.40 6.42 34.24
N SER A 44 -13.91 6.03 35.42
CA SER A 44 -13.24 4.74 35.63
C SER A 44 -14.17 3.55 35.37
N GLU A 45 -15.42 3.61 35.84
CA GLU A 45 -16.44 2.58 35.63
C GLU A 45 -16.77 2.37 34.14
N GLN A 46 -16.61 3.39 33.30
CA GLN A 46 -16.84 3.31 31.85
C GLN A 46 -15.57 3.01 31.06
N ALA A 47 -14.44 3.61 31.44
CA ALA A 47 -13.19 3.50 30.71
C ALA A 47 -12.57 2.11 30.83
N VAL A 48 -12.68 1.45 31.99
CA VAL A 48 -12.11 0.09 32.18
C VAL A 48 -12.75 -0.92 31.23
N PRO A 49 -14.10 -1.06 31.15
CA PRO A 49 -14.73 -1.94 30.17
C PRO A 49 -14.39 -1.61 28.72
N LEU A 50 -14.33 -0.32 28.36
CA LEU A 50 -13.97 0.09 26.99
C LEU A 50 -12.53 -0.31 26.62
N LEU A 51 -11.61 -0.28 27.59
CA LEU A 51 -10.23 -0.73 27.37
C LEU A 51 -10.15 -2.25 27.28
N GLU A 52 -10.97 -2.98 28.04
CA GLU A 52 -11.11 -4.44 27.93
C GLU A 52 -11.67 -4.83 26.55
N ASP A 53 -12.74 -4.18 26.10
CA ASP A 53 -13.35 -4.38 24.78
C ASP A 53 -12.37 -4.06 23.65
N ALA A 54 -11.64 -2.94 23.76
CA ALA A 54 -10.61 -2.57 22.78
C ALA A 54 -9.47 -3.60 22.73
N SER A 55 -9.07 -4.12 23.90
CA SER A 55 -8.04 -5.17 24.00
C SER A 55 -8.53 -6.48 23.38
N ALA A 56 -9.79 -6.85 23.60
CA ALA A 56 -10.41 -8.02 22.98
C ALA A 56 -10.49 -7.85 21.46
N ALA A 57 -10.94 -6.68 20.97
CA ALA A 57 -10.99 -6.39 19.54
C ALA A 57 -9.60 -6.43 18.89
N LEU A 58 -8.56 -5.97 19.59
CA LEU A 58 -7.17 -6.06 19.11
C LEU A 58 -6.69 -7.51 19.05
N ALA A 59 -7.03 -8.34 20.05
CA ALA A 59 -6.73 -9.77 20.03
C ALA A 59 -7.43 -10.49 18.87
N ASP A 60 -8.71 -10.17 18.62
CA ASP A 60 -9.46 -10.70 17.49
C ASP A 60 -8.87 -10.24 16.14
N ALA A 61 -8.44 -8.99 16.05
CA ALA A 61 -7.76 -8.46 14.87
C ALA A 61 -6.43 -9.19 14.63
N GLN A 62 -5.65 -9.45 15.67
CA GLN A 62 -4.41 -10.23 15.55
C GLN A 62 -4.70 -11.64 15.03
N GLN A 63 -5.72 -12.32 15.58
CA GLN A 63 -6.09 -13.67 15.12
C GLN A 63 -6.56 -13.66 13.64
N GLN A 64 -7.20 -12.58 13.20
CA GLN A 64 -7.57 -12.41 11.80
C GLN A 64 -6.35 -12.19 10.90
N LEU A 65 -5.34 -11.45 11.36
CA LEU A 65 -4.09 -11.29 10.62
C LEU A 65 -3.36 -12.62 10.47
N ASP A 66 -3.30 -13.44 11.54
CA ASP A 66 -2.68 -14.77 11.47
C ASP A 66 -3.38 -15.67 10.43
N ARG A 67 -4.72 -15.60 10.33
CA ARG A 67 -5.49 -16.31 9.30
C ARG A 67 -5.20 -15.78 7.89
N VAL A 68 -5.03 -14.47 7.73
CA VAL A 68 -4.68 -13.86 6.44
C VAL A 68 -3.28 -14.29 6.00
N ASP A 69 -2.34 -14.42 6.93
CA ASP A 69 -1.00 -14.93 6.64
C ASP A 69 -1.04 -16.40 6.18
N GLU A 70 -1.85 -17.23 6.84
CA GLU A 70 -2.07 -18.62 6.41
C GLU A 70 -2.72 -18.71 5.02
N ILE A 71 -3.73 -17.89 4.74
CA ILE A 71 -4.34 -17.81 3.40
C ILE A 71 -3.30 -17.37 2.37
N THR A 72 -2.46 -16.40 2.71
CA THR A 72 -1.39 -15.92 1.82
C THR A 72 -0.39 -17.04 1.53
N ALA A 73 0.01 -17.82 2.52
CA ALA A 73 0.87 -18.99 2.34
C ALA A 73 0.20 -20.03 1.42
N ASN A 74 -1.07 -20.37 1.68
CA ASN A 74 -1.84 -21.31 0.85
C ASN A 74 -1.96 -20.82 -0.61
N VAL A 75 -2.12 -19.52 -0.83
CA VAL A 75 -2.15 -18.91 -2.17
C VAL A 75 -0.79 -18.99 -2.86
N GLN A 76 0.30 -18.74 -2.12
CA GLN A 76 1.66 -18.91 -2.64
C GLN A 76 1.92 -20.36 -3.08
N ASP A 77 1.50 -21.33 -2.26
CA ASP A 77 1.61 -22.75 -2.58
C ASP A 77 0.76 -23.14 -3.79
N ALA A 78 -0.48 -22.65 -3.87
CA ALA A 78 -1.35 -22.87 -5.02
C ALA A 78 -0.74 -22.28 -6.31
N ALA A 79 -0.15 -21.09 -6.24
CA ALA A 79 0.53 -20.45 -7.37
C ALA A 79 1.78 -21.25 -7.79
N ALA A 80 2.58 -21.74 -6.84
CA ALA A 80 3.75 -22.58 -7.12
C ALA A 80 3.35 -23.91 -7.76
N ASN A 81 2.30 -24.55 -7.26
CA ASN A 81 1.75 -25.77 -7.84
C ASN A 81 1.22 -25.55 -9.26
N ALA A 82 0.50 -24.45 -9.49
CA ALA A 82 0.04 -24.08 -10.83
C ALA A 82 1.22 -23.85 -11.79
N GLN A 83 2.29 -23.19 -11.32
CA GLN A 83 3.50 -22.98 -12.11
C GLN A 83 4.20 -24.31 -12.44
N ALA A 84 4.29 -25.23 -11.47
CA ALA A 84 4.84 -26.56 -11.68
C ALA A 84 4.02 -27.36 -12.69
N LEU A 85 2.69 -27.39 -12.55
CA LEU A 85 1.79 -28.04 -13.50
C LEU A 85 1.90 -27.44 -14.90
N SER A 86 1.91 -26.11 -15.01
CA SER A 86 2.09 -25.41 -16.29
C SER A 86 3.44 -25.74 -16.93
N SER A 87 4.50 -25.79 -16.14
CA SER A 87 5.84 -26.17 -16.60
C SER A 87 5.87 -27.63 -17.07
N THR A 88 5.26 -28.56 -16.34
CA THR A 88 5.16 -29.97 -16.74
C THR A 88 4.36 -30.11 -18.03
N VAL A 89 3.20 -29.47 -18.15
CA VAL A 89 2.39 -29.48 -19.38
C VAL A 89 3.19 -28.91 -20.56
N ALA A 90 3.89 -27.79 -20.36
CA ALA A 90 4.76 -27.20 -21.37
C ALA A 90 5.92 -28.14 -21.75
N ALA A 91 6.53 -28.83 -20.79
CA ALA A 91 7.61 -29.79 -21.03
C ALA A 91 7.13 -31.06 -21.75
N THR A 92 5.95 -31.58 -21.39
CA THR A 92 5.38 -32.80 -21.97
C THR A 92 4.80 -32.56 -23.36
N LEU A 93 4.16 -31.41 -23.59
CA LEU A 93 3.43 -31.13 -24.84
C LEU A 93 4.13 -30.11 -25.76
N GLY A 94 5.01 -29.24 -25.25
CA GLY A 94 5.60 -28.16 -26.04
C GLY A 94 6.50 -28.65 -27.18
N GLY A 95 7.43 -29.55 -26.88
CA GLY A 95 8.32 -30.13 -27.90
C GLY A 95 7.59 -30.97 -28.96
N PRO A 96 6.73 -31.92 -28.56
CA PRO A 96 5.96 -32.73 -29.50
C PRO A 96 4.98 -31.92 -30.37
N LEU A 97 4.25 -30.94 -29.83
CA LEU A 97 3.29 -30.14 -30.61
C LEU A 97 3.98 -29.32 -31.70
N VAL A 98 5.14 -28.72 -31.41
CA VAL A 98 5.94 -28.00 -32.43
C VAL A 98 6.39 -28.95 -33.54
N LYS A 99 6.81 -30.17 -33.19
CA LYS A 99 7.17 -31.20 -34.19
C LYS A 99 5.97 -31.60 -35.05
N VAL A 100 4.79 -31.79 -34.45
CA VAL A 100 3.55 -32.11 -35.18
C VAL A 100 3.19 -30.97 -36.14
N ALA A 101 3.23 -29.72 -35.70
CA ALA A 101 2.94 -28.57 -36.56
C ALA A 101 3.92 -28.46 -37.75
N ALA A 102 5.21 -28.64 -37.49
CA ALA A 102 6.25 -28.61 -38.53
C ALA A 102 6.08 -29.76 -39.54
N PHE A 103 5.74 -30.96 -39.06
CA PHE A 103 5.46 -32.12 -39.91
C PHE A 103 4.24 -31.86 -40.81
N SER A 104 3.12 -31.42 -40.25
CA SER A 104 1.89 -31.09 -40.99
C SER A 104 2.13 -30.05 -42.09
N TYR A 105 2.87 -28.99 -41.78
CA TYR A 105 3.21 -27.95 -42.76
C TYR A 105 4.16 -28.49 -43.85
N GLY A 106 5.15 -29.30 -43.47
CA GLY A 106 6.04 -29.98 -44.41
C GLY A 106 5.28 -30.89 -45.38
N VAL A 107 4.35 -31.71 -44.86
CA VAL A 107 3.46 -32.57 -45.65
C VAL A 107 2.61 -31.74 -46.60
N ARG A 108 1.92 -30.71 -46.10
CA ARG A 108 1.11 -29.81 -46.95
C ARG A 108 1.95 -29.16 -48.06
N ARG A 109 3.18 -28.74 -47.76
CA ARG A 109 4.08 -28.11 -48.74
C ARG A 109 4.62 -29.09 -49.77
N ALA A 110 4.86 -30.35 -49.39
CA ALA A 110 5.22 -31.41 -50.32
C ALA A 110 4.07 -31.73 -51.27
N VAL A 111 2.85 -31.89 -50.72
CA VAL A 111 1.63 -32.12 -51.51
C VAL A 111 1.33 -30.94 -52.44
N ALA A 112 1.42 -29.70 -51.96
CA ALA A 112 1.24 -28.50 -52.78
C ALA A 112 2.30 -28.38 -53.89
N ARG A 113 3.55 -28.78 -53.62
CA ARG A 113 4.58 -28.89 -54.67
C ARG A 113 4.21 -29.95 -55.70
N GLN A 114 3.75 -31.12 -55.27
CA GLN A 114 3.39 -32.23 -56.15
C GLN A 114 2.17 -31.91 -57.03
N GLN A 115 1.22 -31.14 -56.50
CA GLN A 115 0.09 -30.58 -57.26
C GLN A 115 0.51 -29.38 -58.13
N GLY A 116 1.60 -28.69 -57.77
CA GLY A 116 2.21 -27.59 -58.52
C GLY A 116 3.23 -28.00 -59.60
N VAL A 117 3.56 -29.29 -59.76
CA VAL A 117 4.45 -29.75 -60.86
C VAL A 117 3.77 -29.72 -62.24
N ALA A 118 2.50 -29.29 -62.32
CA ALA A 118 1.85 -28.93 -63.59
C ALA A 118 1.84 -27.41 -63.88
N GLY A 119 2.53 -26.58 -63.09
CA GLY A 119 2.49 -25.12 -63.21
C GLY A 119 3.85 -24.46 -63.05
N THR A 120 4.66 -24.55 -64.11
CA THR A 120 5.63 -23.54 -64.54
C THR A 120 6.75 -23.12 -63.57
N ALA A 121 7.98 -23.36 -64.04
CA ALA A 121 9.16 -22.61 -63.67
C ALA A 121 8.97 -21.09 -63.92
N ALA A 122 8.40 -20.37 -62.96
CA ALA A 122 8.41 -18.91 -62.95
C ALA A 122 8.19 -18.42 -61.52
N LEU A 123 9.28 -18.29 -60.77
CA LEU A 123 9.58 -17.19 -59.84
C LEU A 123 10.76 -17.63 -58.95
N ARG A 124 11.95 -17.55 -59.54
CA ARG A 124 13.08 -16.98 -58.81
C ARG A 124 12.66 -15.58 -58.38
N THR A 125 12.31 -15.42 -57.12
CA THR A 125 12.57 -14.19 -56.34
C THR A 125 12.42 -14.57 -54.87
N ALA A 126 13.56 -14.82 -54.24
CA ALA A 126 13.67 -14.60 -52.81
C ALA A 126 13.32 -13.12 -52.54
N PRO A 127 12.53 -12.79 -51.51
CA PRO A 127 12.33 -11.41 -51.09
C PRO A 127 13.61 -10.92 -50.40
N GLN A 128 14.63 -10.60 -51.19
CA GLN A 128 15.91 -10.06 -50.72
C GLN A 128 15.85 -8.53 -50.60
N GLY A 129 14.98 -7.88 -51.40
CA GLY A 129 14.73 -6.43 -51.32
C GLY A 129 14.05 -5.98 -50.03
N ASP A 130 13.14 -6.79 -49.47
CA ASP A 130 12.46 -6.44 -48.21
C ASP A 130 13.40 -6.51 -47.01
N ARG A 131 14.35 -7.45 -47.00
CA ARG A 131 15.33 -7.56 -45.91
C ARG A 131 16.33 -6.40 -45.92
N GLU A 132 16.71 -5.90 -47.09
CA GLU A 132 17.57 -4.71 -47.21
C GLU A 132 16.82 -3.42 -46.84
N ALA A 133 15.55 -3.30 -47.24
CA ALA A 133 14.69 -2.18 -46.85
C ALA A 133 14.43 -2.16 -45.33
N ILE A 134 14.11 -3.31 -44.74
CA ILE A 134 13.92 -3.45 -43.28
C ILE A 134 15.25 -3.21 -42.56
N ALA A 135 16.38 -3.73 -43.06
CA ALA A 135 17.69 -3.48 -42.46
C ALA A 135 18.14 -2.01 -42.61
N ALA A 136 17.70 -1.30 -43.64
CA ALA A 136 17.96 0.13 -43.81
C ALA A 136 17.13 0.96 -42.81
N ILE A 137 15.84 0.62 -42.63
CA ILE A 137 14.97 1.26 -41.64
C ILE A 137 15.51 1.03 -40.21
N VAL A 138 15.84 -0.22 -39.87
CA VAL A 138 16.38 -0.55 -38.54
C VAL A 138 17.73 0.12 -38.30
N ARG A 139 18.62 0.20 -39.30
CA ARG A 139 19.90 0.92 -39.16
C ARG A 139 19.72 2.44 -39.04
N ALA A 140 18.73 3.02 -39.71
CA ALA A 140 18.38 4.43 -39.55
C ALA A 140 17.86 4.71 -38.13
N GLU A 141 16.98 3.85 -37.61
CA GLU A 141 16.41 3.97 -36.27
C GLU A 141 17.48 3.82 -35.17
N VAL A 142 18.35 2.82 -35.30
CA VAL A 142 19.47 2.60 -34.37
C VAL A 142 20.44 3.78 -34.39
N ARG A 143 20.67 4.41 -35.55
CA ARG A 143 21.53 5.61 -35.64
C ARG A 143 20.87 6.85 -35.05
N ALA A 144 19.56 6.99 -35.17
CA ALA A 144 18.79 8.05 -34.50
C ALA A 144 18.78 7.88 -32.98
N ALA A 145 18.71 6.64 -32.49
CA ALA A 145 18.76 6.31 -31.06
C ALA A 145 20.16 6.44 -30.44
N THR A 146 21.23 6.25 -31.23
CA THR A 146 22.62 6.27 -30.75
C THR A 146 23.32 7.62 -30.93
N ALA A 147 22.67 8.60 -31.58
CA ALA A 147 23.22 9.96 -31.67
C ALA A 147 23.27 10.60 -30.27
N PRO A 148 24.43 11.10 -29.80
CA PRO A 148 24.52 11.72 -28.49
C PRO A 148 23.65 12.98 -28.48
N ARG A 149 22.59 12.98 -27.67
CA ARG A 149 21.78 14.16 -27.35
C ARG A 149 22.63 15.18 -26.59
N ARG A 150 23.54 15.85 -27.30
CA ARG A 150 24.29 17.00 -26.80
C ARG A 150 23.44 18.25 -27.02
N GLY A 151 22.88 18.74 -25.93
CA GLY A 151 22.48 20.14 -25.79
C GLY A 151 20.98 20.36 -25.61
N GLY A 152 20.63 20.93 -24.45
CA GLY A 152 19.38 21.70 -24.36
C GLY A 152 18.72 21.80 -23.00
N LEU A 153 19.07 20.97 -22.01
CA LEU A 153 18.37 21.03 -20.72
C LEU A 153 18.90 22.16 -19.81
N ALA A 154 20.23 22.35 -19.78
CA ALA A 154 20.89 23.37 -18.94
C ALA A 154 20.63 24.83 -19.39
N SER A 155 20.21 25.05 -20.64
CA SER A 155 19.82 26.38 -21.15
C SER A 155 18.34 26.68 -20.92
N ARG A 156 17.49 25.65 -20.86
CA ARG A 156 16.05 25.80 -20.56
C ARG A 156 15.80 26.13 -19.09
N ILE A 157 16.54 25.50 -18.17
CA ILE A 157 16.42 25.79 -16.74
C ILE A 157 16.85 27.23 -16.43
N ARG A 158 17.92 27.74 -17.08
CA ARG A 158 18.36 29.13 -16.87
C ARG A 158 17.40 30.19 -17.38
N ARG A 159 16.52 29.87 -18.34
CA ARG A 159 15.49 30.80 -18.84
C ARG A 159 14.25 30.81 -17.94
N ALA A 160 13.95 29.72 -17.23
CA ALA A 160 12.82 29.64 -16.31
C ALA A 160 13.06 30.34 -14.96
N VAL A 161 14.32 30.56 -14.56
CA VAL A 161 14.68 31.15 -13.25
C VAL A 161 14.85 32.68 -13.33
N ARG A 162 14.71 33.29 -14.51
CA ARG A 162 14.96 34.73 -14.71
C ARG A 162 13.80 35.51 -15.34
N GLY A 163 12.60 34.92 -15.36
CA GLY A 163 11.36 35.56 -15.77
C GLY A 163 10.42 35.71 -14.58
#